data_AF-A0A2E5VBG6-F1
#
_entry.id   AF-A0A2E5VBG6-F1
#
_cell.length_a   1.000
_cell.length_b   1.000
_cell.length_c   1.000
_cell.angle_alpha   90.00
_cell.angle_beta   90.00
_cell.angle_gamma   90.00
#
_symmetry.space_group_name_H-M   'P 1'
#
loop_
_entity.id
_entity.type
_entity.pdbx_description
1 polymer ?
#
loop_
_entity_poly.entity_id
_entity_poly.type
_entity_poly.pdbx_seq_one_letter_code
_entity_poly.pdbx_strand_id
1 'polypeptide(L)' 'MQVGDLVKAIYLHEDSPDRHLLGVILAEVSGKTSTADNDVFRVLWTCGRISERMWDYDLKKVSA' A
#
# COMPACT_ATOMS: atom_id res chain seq x y z
N MET A 1 9.21 4.18 -3.33
CA MET A 1 9.28 3.42 -2.06
C MET A 1 10.06 2.13 -2.32
N GLN A 2 10.42 1.35 -1.30
CA GLN A 2 11.17 0.09 -1.48
C GLN A 2 10.60 -1.06 -0.65
N VAL A 3 10.98 -2.29 -1.01
CA VAL A 3 10.65 -3.50 -0.24
C VAL A 3 11.14 -3.35 1.20
N GLY A 4 10.27 -3.70 2.16
CA GLY A 4 10.51 -3.56 3.59
C GLY A 4 10.07 -2.23 4.18
N ASP A 5 9.75 -1.21 3.37
CA ASP A 5 9.24 0.06 3.88
C ASP A 5 7.88 -0.14 4.57
N LEU A 6 7.74 0.46 5.76
CA LEU A 6 6.46 0.62 6.45
C LEU A 6 5.69 1.79 5.82
N VAL A 7 4.49 1.51 5.35
CA VAL A 7 3.63 2.45 4.63
C VAL A 7 2.26 2.57 5.26
N LYS A 8 1.60 3.69 5.00
CA LYS A 8 0.20 3.94 5.31
C LYS A 8 -0.54 4.34 4.03
N ALA A 9 -1.73 3.79 3.80
CA ALA A 9 -2.60 4.26 2.71
C ALA A 9 -3.10 5.69 2.98
N ILE A 10 -3.05 6.57 1.97
CA ILE A 10 -3.46 7.98 2.09
C ILE A 10 -4.97 8.16 1.79
N TYR A 11 -5.52 7.39 0.86
CA TYR A 11 -6.91 7.50 0.40
C TYR A 11 -7.79 6.38 0.93
N LEU A 12 -7.97 6.33 2.24
CA LEU A 12 -9.11 5.60 2.78
C LEU A 12 -10.16 6.65 3.10
N HIS A 13 -11.30 6.56 2.40
CA HIS A 13 -12.49 7.33 2.74
C HIS A 13 -12.63 7.32 4.25
N GLU A 14 -12.92 8.49 4.82
CA GLU A 14 -13.09 8.62 6.25
C GLU A 14 -13.96 7.45 6.73
N ASP A 15 -15.16 7.18 6.23
CA ASP A 15 -15.98 6.08 6.76
C ASP A 15 -15.53 4.62 6.49
N SER A 16 -14.34 4.39 5.94
CA SER A 16 -13.80 3.04 5.79
C SER A 16 -13.38 2.45 7.15
N PRO A 17 -13.75 1.21 7.50
CA PRO A 17 -13.23 0.52 8.69
C PRO A 17 -11.69 0.40 8.68
N ASP A 18 -11.09 0.68 7.53
CA ASP A 18 -9.67 0.56 7.24
C ASP A 18 -8.89 1.88 7.40
N ARG A 19 -9.45 3.01 7.88
CA ARG A 19 -8.82 4.37 8.02
C ARG A 19 -7.32 4.45 8.42
N HIS A 20 -6.77 3.40 9.01
CA HIS A 20 -5.37 3.29 9.44
C HIS A 20 -4.66 2.04 8.89
N LEU A 21 -4.88 1.65 7.63
CA LEU A 21 -4.10 0.54 7.04
C LEU A 21 -2.61 0.88 7.02
N LEU A 22 -1.90 0.27 7.95
CA LEU A 22 -0.46 0.12 7.93
C LEU A 22 -0.12 -1.16 7.18
N GLY A 23 0.91 -1.08 6.36
CA GLY A 23 1.40 -2.23 5.63
C GLY A 23 2.89 -2.17 5.37
N VAL A 24 3.44 -3.30 4.93
CA VAL A 24 4.85 -3.41 4.54
C VAL A 24 4.92 -3.77 3.06
N ILE A 25 5.75 -3.06 2.30
CA ILE A 25 5.97 -3.39 0.89
C ILE A 25 6.73 -4.71 0.79
N LEU A 26 6.17 -5.68 0.09
CA LEU A 26 6.79 -6.98 -0.17
C LEU A 26 7.51 -7.03 -1.51
N ALA A 27 6.98 -6.34 -2.51
CA ALA A 27 7.55 -6.28 -3.86
C ALA A 27 7.03 -5.05 -4.61
N GLU A 28 7.87 -4.50 -5.48
CA GLU A 28 7.43 -3.62 -6.55
C GLU A 28 7.02 -4.49 -7.75
N VAL A 29 5.85 -4.22 -8.32
CA VAL A 29 5.34 -4.92 -9.49
C VAL A 29 5.74 -4.10 -10.72
N SER A 30 6.95 -4.34 -11.22
CA SER A 30 7.46 -3.67 -12.42
C SER A 30 6.77 -4.25 -13.67
N GLY A 31 5.88 -3.48 -14.27
CA GLY A 31 5.21 -3.87 -15.52
C GLY A 31 3.89 -3.16 -15.71
N LYS A 32 3.81 -2.30 -16.72
CA LYS A 32 2.67 -1.48 -17.18
C LYS A 32 1.34 -2.25 -17.30
N THR A 33 0.74 -2.61 -16.19
CA THR A 33 -0.58 -3.26 -16.14
C THR A 33 -1.62 -2.37 -15.48
N SER A 34 -1.20 -1.32 -14.77
CA SER A 34 -2.05 -0.22 -14.35
C SER A 34 -2.18 0.78 -15.50
N THR A 35 -3.41 1.15 -15.85
CA THR A 35 -3.72 2.26 -16.76
C THR A 35 -3.33 3.63 -16.18
N ALA A 36 -2.95 3.70 -14.91
CA ALA A 36 -2.38 4.87 -14.28
C ALA A 36 -0.85 4.71 -14.19
N ASP A 37 -0.10 5.78 -14.45
CA ASP A 37 1.37 5.87 -14.32
C ASP A 37 1.87 5.77 -12.86
N ASN A 38 1.16 5.03 -12.01
CA ASN A 38 1.48 4.82 -10.61
C ASN A 38 2.38 3.59 -10.45
N ASP A 39 3.31 3.68 -9.50
CA ASP A 39 4.05 2.51 -9.02
C ASP A 39 3.08 1.55 -8.32
N VAL A 40 3.11 0.27 -8.70
CA VAL A 40 2.27 -0.77 -8.11
C VAL A 40 3.09 -1.62 -7.16
N PHE A 41 2.60 -1.81 -5.93
CA PHE A 41 3.28 -2.58 -4.90
C PHE A 41 2.43 -3.76 -4.43
N ARG A 42 3.06 -4.89 -4.10
CA ARG A 42 2.44 -5.89 -3.22
C ARG A 42 2.67 -5.46 -1.78
N VAL A 43 1.59 -5.31 -1.02
CA VAL A 43 1.63 -4.82 0.37
C VAL A 43 1.00 -5.85 1.29
N LEU A 44 1.69 -6.16 2.39
CA LEU A 44 1.13 -6.90 3.51
C LEU A 44 0.49 -5.92 4.49
N TRP A 45 -0.83 -5.85 4.50
CA TRP A 45 -1.60 -5.04 5.44
C TRP A 45 -1.69 -5.72 6.80
N THR A 46 -1.52 -4.97 7.88
CA THR A 46 -1.42 -5.51 9.24
C THR A 46 -2.50 -4.99 10.19
N CYS A 47 -3.23 -3.94 9.84
CA CYS A 47 -4.32 -3.40 10.65
C CYS A 47 -5.67 -4.03 10.31
N GLY A 48 -6.46 -4.41 11.33
CA GLY A 48 -7.79 -5.01 11.19
C GLY A 48 -7.74 -6.50 10.82
N ARG A 49 -7.09 -6.84 9.71
CA ARG A 49 -6.85 -8.23 9.29
C ARG A 49 -5.58 -8.31 8.47
N ILE A 50 -4.70 -9.25 8.82
CA ILE A 50 -3.51 -9.52 8.01
C ILE A 50 -3.96 -9.99 6.64
N SER A 51 -3.65 -9.20 5.60
CA SER A 51 -3.98 -9.56 4.23
C SER A 51 -2.95 -9.01 3.27
N GLU A 52 -2.67 -9.77 2.23
CA GLU A 52 -1.76 -9.37 1.17
C GLU A 52 -2.57 -8.91 -0.05
N ARG A 53 -2.28 -7.72 -0.58
CA ARG A 53 -2.94 -7.20 -1.79
C ARG A 53 -1.96 -6.41 -2.65
N MET A 54 -2.22 -6.39 -3.95
CA MET A 54 -1.64 -5.40 -4.85
C MET A 54 -2.26 -4.03 -4.54
N TRP A 55 -1.45 -2.99 -4.63
CA TRP A 55 -1.84 -1.63 -4.31
C TRP A 55 -1.21 -0.64 -5.31
N ASP A 56 -2.07 0.13 -5.96
CA ASP A 56 -1.77 1.08 -7.04
C ASP A 56 -2.19 2.52 -6.70
N TYR A 57 -2.62 2.76 -5.46
CA TYR A 57 -3.00 4.07 -4.93
C TYR A 57 -1.91 4.67 -4.04
N ASP A 58 -2.04 5.97 -3.76
CA ASP A 58 -1.07 6.71 -2.96
C ASP A 58 -0.81 6.07 -1.59
N LEU A 59 0.46 5.79 -1.36
CA LEU A 59 1.03 5.36 -0.09
C LEU A 59 1.85 6.50 0.50
N LYS A 60 1.90 6.58 1.83
CA LYS A 60 2.84 7.42 2.58
C LYS A 60 3.79 6.54 3.38
N LYS A 61 5.10 6.75 3.24
CA LYS A 61 6.10 6.12 4.09
C LYS A 61 5.94 6.62 5.54
N VAL A 62 5.98 5.70 6.52
CA VAL A 62 5.73 6.01 7.94
C VAL A 62 7.03 6.30 8.71
N SER A 63 8.18 5.76 8.30
CA SER A 63 9.50 6.09 8.87
C SER A 63 10.52 6.46 7.79
N ALA A 64 11.55 7.24 8.16
CA ALA A 64 12.64 7.66 7.27
C ALA A 64 13.50 6.48 6.81
#